data_AF-A0A932YPZ3-F1
#
_entry.id   AF-A0A932YPZ3-F1
#
_cell.length_a   1.000
_cell.length_b   1.000
_cell.length_c   1.000
_cell.angle_alpha   90.00
_cell.angle_beta   90.00
_cell.angle_gamma   90.00
#
_symmetry.space_group_name_H-M   'P 1'
#
loop_
_entity.id
_entity.type
_entity.pdbx_description
1 polymer ?
#
loop_
_entity_poly.entity_id
_entity_poly.type
_entity_poly.pdbx_seq_one_letter_code
_entity_poly.pdbx_strand_id
1 'polypeptide(L)'
;MKNNFVGEIIISLVLVGLLIFFINPLDLLMPQPLHPFMVPFLIVLFIIFTGLLWKETPGDEREQLHKFIASRFAYFAVIATLIFGVVFQSFKGEVDPFLIIGICVTLLAKILGLIYGHIRH
;
A
#
# COMPACT_ATOMS: atom_id res chain seq x y z
N MET A 1 9.61 16.07 13.29
CA MET A 1 8.54 15.05 13.14
C MET A 1 7.46 15.41 12.10
N LYS A 2 7.43 16.62 11.52
CA LYS A 2 6.37 17.08 10.60
C LYS A 2 6.45 16.56 9.14
N ASN A 3 7.60 16.04 8.70
CA ASN A 3 7.80 15.60 7.30
C ASN A 3 7.35 14.16 6.99
N ASN A 4 7.25 13.28 7.99
CA ASN A 4 7.00 11.86 7.74
C ASN A 4 5.53 11.59 7.36
N PHE A 5 4.59 12.34 7.95
CA PHE A 5 3.16 12.22 7.68
C PHE A 5 2.81 12.58 6.23
N VAL A 6 3.32 13.72 5.75
CA VAL A 6 3.11 14.16 4.37
C VAL A 6 3.79 13.19 3.39
N GLY A 7 4.98 12.67 3.73
CA GLY A 7 5.67 11.67 2.93
C GLY A 7 4.89 10.36 2.78
N GLU A 8 4.29 9.85 3.86
CA GLU A 8 3.49 8.62 3.84
C GLU A 8 2.21 8.77 3.00
N ILE A 9 1.53 9.92 3.10
CA ILE A 9 0.36 10.22 2.26
C ILE A 9 0.77 10.27 0.79
N ILE A 10 1.85 10.99 0.46
CA ILE A 10 2.33 11.10 -0.92
C ILE A 10 2.70 9.72 -1.47
N ILE A 11 3.45 8.91 -0.72
CA ILE A 11 3.88 7.57 -1.17
C ILE A 11 2.68 6.64 -1.33
N SER A 12 1.70 6.68 -0.43
CA SER A 12 0.47 5.89 -0.55
C SER A 12 -0.33 6.29 -1.80
N LEU A 13 -0.41 7.59 -2.08
CA LEU A 13 -1.14 8.13 -3.24
C LEU A 13 -0.44 7.77 -4.56
N VAL A 14 0.90 7.82 -4.58
CA VAL A 14 1.71 7.33 -5.72
C VAL A 14 1.52 5.82 -5.92
N LEU A 15 1.49 5.03 -4.83
CA LEU A 15 1.26 3.59 -4.89
C LEU A 15 -0.15 3.28 -5.45
N VAL A 16 -1.18 3.98 -5.00
CA VAL A 16 -2.56 3.87 -5.54
C VAL A 16 -2.60 4.25 -7.01
N GLY A 17 -1.95 5.35 -7.41
CA GLY A 17 -1.87 5.77 -8.82
C GLY A 17 -1.22 4.70 -9.70
N LEU A 18 -0.14 4.10 -9.23
CA LEU A 18 0.56 3.01 -9.92
C LEU A 18 -0.29 1.74 -10.00
N LEU A 19 -1.08 1.42 -8.97
CA LEU A 19 -2.02 0.30 -8.97
C LEU A 19 -3.19 0.51 -9.94
N ILE A 20 -3.75 1.71 -10.01
CA ILE A 20 -4.77 2.06 -11.01
C ILE A 20 -4.22 1.90 -12.43
N PHE A 21 -2.94 2.25 -12.63
CA PHE A 21 -2.25 2.02 -13.89
C PHE A 21 -2.17 0.52 -14.25
N PHE A 22 -2.00 -0.36 -13.26
CA PHE A 22 -2.01 -1.82 -13.42
C PHE A 22 -3.39 -2.40 -13.79
N ILE A 23 -4.51 -1.75 -13.42
CA ILE A 23 -5.87 -2.21 -13.78
C ILE A 23 -6.16 -1.98 -15.27
N ASN A 24 -5.39 -1.13 -15.95
CA ASN A 24 -5.60 -0.74 -17.34
C ASN A 24 -7.09 -0.40 -17.65
N PRO A 25 -7.70 0.56 -16.94
CA PRO A 25 -9.14 0.84 -17.04
C PRO A 25 -9.61 1.36 -18.42
N LEU A 26 -8.70 1.64 -19.35
CA LEU A 26 -9.00 2.27 -20.65
C LEU A 26 -8.40 1.54 -21.87
N ASP A 27 -7.68 0.43 -21.67
CA ASP A 27 -6.97 -0.32 -22.72
C ASP A 27 -6.03 0.49 -23.65
N LEU A 28 -5.81 1.77 -23.30
CA LEU A 28 -5.13 2.79 -24.09
C LEU A 28 -3.64 2.93 -23.77
N LEU A 29 -3.19 2.39 -22.62
CA LEU A 29 -1.90 2.76 -22.02
C LEU A 29 -0.89 1.60 -21.94
N MET A 30 -1.30 0.34 -22.06
CA MET A 30 -0.39 -0.79 -21.80
C MET A 30 -0.62 -1.99 -22.73
N PRO A 31 0.15 -2.14 -23.82
CA PRO A 31 0.26 -3.41 -24.54
C PRO A 31 0.83 -4.51 -23.62
N GLN A 32 0.26 -5.72 -23.71
CA GLN A 32 0.53 -6.92 -22.89
C GLN A 32 2.01 -7.19 -22.48
N PRO A 33 3.04 -6.95 -23.31
CA PRO A 33 4.44 -7.17 -22.89
C PRO A 33 4.98 -6.22 -21.81
N LEU A 34 4.31 -5.10 -21.49
CA LEU A 34 4.81 -4.14 -20.50
C LEU A 34 4.50 -4.53 -19.05
N HIS A 35 3.53 -5.43 -18.81
CA HIS A 35 3.10 -5.82 -17.47
C HIS A 35 4.24 -6.33 -16.57
N PRO A 36 5.09 -7.27 -17.04
CA PRO A 36 6.20 -7.81 -16.23
C PRO A 36 7.28 -6.77 -15.91
N PHE A 37 7.45 -5.75 -16.75
CA PHE A 37 8.45 -4.69 -16.55
C PHE A 37 8.10 -3.73 -15.41
N MET A 38 6.82 -3.62 -15.07
CA MET A 38 6.35 -2.72 -14.02
C MET A 38 6.30 -3.33 -12.61
N VAL A 39 6.33 -4.65 -12.51
CA VAL A 39 6.40 -5.40 -11.25
C VAL A 39 7.58 -4.96 -10.36
N PRO A 40 8.83 -4.84 -10.84
CA PRO A 40 9.94 -4.42 -9.99
C PRO A 40 9.75 -3.01 -9.41
N PHE A 41 9.09 -2.11 -10.15
CA PHE A 41 8.79 -0.76 -9.66
C PHE A 41 7.80 -0.78 -8.50
N LEU A 42 6.75 -1.63 -8.62
CA LEU A 42 5.78 -1.86 -7.55
C LEU A 42 6.44 -2.45 -6.30
N ILE A 43 7.34 -3.42 -6.47
CA ILE A 43 8.10 -4.03 -5.36
C ILE A 43 8.95 -2.97 -4.64
N VAL A 44 9.70 -2.15 -5.37
CA VAL A 44 10.54 -1.10 -4.77
C VAL A 44 9.70 -0.10 -3.98
N LEU A 45 8.59 0.37 -4.56
CA LEU A 45 7.69 1.31 -3.89
C LEU A 45 7.08 0.71 -2.61
N PHE A 46 6.73 -0.58 -2.65
CA PHE A 46 6.21 -1.28 -1.48
C PHE A 46 7.24 -1.45 -0.37
N ILE A 47 8.49 -1.74 -0.70
CA ILE A 47 9.58 -1.83 0.28
C ILE A 47 9.77 -0.47 0.97
N ILE A 48 9.77 0.62 0.20
CA ILE A 48 9.88 1.99 0.73
C ILE A 48 8.70 2.29 1.66
N PHE A 49 7.48 1.99 1.23
CA PHE A 49 6.27 2.19 2.03
C PHE A 49 6.30 1.39 3.34
N THR A 50 6.68 0.11 3.30
CA THR A 50 6.82 -0.74 4.48
C THR A 50 7.88 -0.21 5.44
N GLY A 51 9.02 0.26 4.92
CA GLY A 51 10.08 0.86 5.74
C GLY A 51 9.61 2.11 6.50
N LEU A 52 8.68 2.88 5.94
CA LEU A 52 8.03 3.99 6.64
C LEU A 52 7.00 3.53 7.66
N LEU A 53 6.23 2.49 7.32
CA LEU A 53 5.29 1.82 8.22
C LEU A 53 5.99 1.22 9.45
N TRP A 54 7.29 0.92 9.39
CA TRP A 54 8.04 0.43 10.54
C TRP A 54 8.52 1.56 11.47
N LYS A 55 8.65 2.80 10.96
CA LYS A 55 9.28 3.94 11.66
C LYS A 55 8.35 4.79 12.52
N GLU A 56 7.01 4.72 12.40
CA GLU A 56 6.14 5.47 13.32
C GLU A 56 6.41 5.04 14.78
N THR A 57 6.74 6.01 15.63
CA THR A 57 6.98 5.81 17.06
C THR A 57 5.67 5.95 17.84
N PRO A 58 5.37 5.00 18.73
CA PRO A 58 4.14 5.02 19.52
C PRO A 58 4.18 6.12 20.60
N GLY A 59 3.08 6.86 20.73
CA GLY A 59 2.80 7.71 21.89
C GLY A 59 2.23 6.87 23.03
N ASP A 60 2.64 7.17 24.26
CA ASP A 60 2.53 6.30 25.45
C ASP A 60 1.10 6.00 25.93
N GLU A 61 0.88 4.73 26.29
CA GLU A 61 -0.04 4.09 27.25
C GLU A 61 0.01 2.58 26.92
N ARG A 62 0.60 1.74 27.78
CA ARG A 62 1.04 0.34 27.47
C ARG A 62 0.07 -0.52 26.66
N GLU A 63 -1.23 -0.41 26.89
CA GLU A 63 -2.24 -1.18 26.17
C GLU A 63 -2.50 -0.65 24.75
N GLN A 64 -2.36 0.67 24.55
CA GLN A 64 -2.42 1.31 23.24
C GLN A 64 -1.21 0.93 22.38
N LEU A 65 -0.03 0.78 22.99
CA LEU A 65 1.18 0.31 22.32
C LEU A 65 1.00 -1.09 21.71
N HIS A 66 0.45 -2.04 22.47
CA HIS A 66 0.21 -3.39 21.97
C HIS A 66 -0.84 -3.42 20.86
N LYS A 67 -1.94 -2.65 21.00
CA LYS A 67 -2.97 -2.51 19.96
C LYS A 67 -2.41 -1.87 18.68
N PHE A 68 -1.51 -0.90 18.82
CA PHE A 68 -0.84 -0.24 17.70
C PHE A 68 0.09 -1.19 16.95
N ILE A 69 0.95 -1.92 17.68
CA ILE A 69 1.85 -2.90 17.09
C ILE A 69 1.05 -4.00 16.37
N ALA A 70 0.02 -4.55 17.01
CA ALA A 70 -0.82 -5.59 16.41
C ALA A 70 -1.51 -5.10 15.12
N SER A 71 -2.06 -3.88 15.14
CA SER A 71 -2.72 -3.27 13.97
C SER A 71 -1.75 -3.06 12.80
N ARG A 72 -0.51 -2.68 13.07
CA ARG A 72 0.54 -2.53 12.04
C ARG A 72 0.94 -3.86 11.42
N PHE A 73 1.16 -4.88 12.24
CA PHE A 73 1.49 -6.21 11.73
C PHE A 73 0.36 -6.80 10.90
N ALA A 74 -0.90 -6.61 11.33
CA ALA A 74 -2.07 -7.03 10.56
C ALA A 74 -2.12 -6.30 9.20
N TYR A 75 -1.94 -4.98 9.20
CA TYR A 75 -1.92 -4.19 7.97
C TYR A 75 -0.79 -4.61 7.03
N PHE A 76 0.42 -4.80 7.56
CA PHE A 76 1.56 -5.27 6.80
C PHE A 76 1.32 -6.67 6.20
N ALA A 77 0.81 -7.61 7.00
CA ALA A 77 0.51 -8.96 6.54
C ALA A 77 -0.51 -8.97 5.40
N VAL A 78 -1.57 -8.17 5.50
CA VAL A 78 -2.60 -8.05 4.44
C VAL A 78 -1.99 -7.51 3.14
N ILE A 79 -1.26 -6.39 3.20
CA ILE A 79 -0.68 -5.80 1.99
C ILE A 79 0.41 -6.69 1.39
N ALA A 80 1.28 -7.27 2.23
CA ALA A 80 2.32 -8.19 1.76
C ALA A 80 1.69 -9.39 1.02
N THR A 81 0.61 -9.96 1.57
CA THR A 81 -0.10 -11.09 0.94
C THR A 81 -0.70 -10.69 -0.40
N LEU A 82 -1.39 -9.54 -0.48
CA LEU A 82 -2.00 -9.07 -1.72
C LEU A 82 -0.95 -8.77 -2.80
N ILE A 83 0.17 -8.16 -2.42
CA ILE A 83 1.28 -7.89 -3.34
C ILE A 83 1.91 -9.18 -3.83
N PHE A 84 2.10 -10.18 -2.95
CA PHE A 84 2.59 -11.49 -3.37
C PHE A 84 1.66 -12.14 -4.39
N GLY A 85 0.34 -11.99 -4.19
CA GLY A 85 -0.68 -12.42 -5.15
C GLY A 85 -0.54 -11.73 -6.51
N VAL A 86 -0.38 -10.40 -6.53
CA VAL A 86 -0.17 -9.63 -7.77
C VAL A 86 1.12 -10.04 -8.48
N VAL A 87 2.23 -10.21 -7.75
CA VAL A 87 3.50 -10.67 -8.32
C VAL A 87 3.36 -12.04 -8.96
N PHE A 88 2.72 -12.99 -8.25
CA PHE A 88 2.53 -14.35 -8.76
C PHE A 88 1.60 -14.40 -9.99
N GLN A 89 0.52 -13.62 -9.98
CA GLN A 89 -0.39 -13.53 -11.13
C GLN A 89 0.20 -12.78 -12.31
N SER A 90 1.08 -11.80 -12.07
CA SER A 90 1.75 -11.07 -13.14
C SER A 90 2.65 -11.96 -14.01
N PHE A 91 3.25 -13.02 -13.45
CA PHE A 91 3.98 -14.02 -14.24
C PHE A 91 3.09 -14.85 -15.17
N LYS A 92 1.78 -14.91 -14.89
CA LYS A 92 0.79 -15.62 -15.73
C LYS A 92 0.18 -14.70 -16.79
N GLY A 93 0.49 -13.40 -16.78
CA GLY A 93 -0.04 -12.41 -17.73
C GLY A 93 -1.47 -11.95 -17.47
N GLU A 94 -2.14 -12.50 -16.47
CA GLU A 94 -3.51 -12.16 -16.09
C GLU A 94 -3.51 -11.74 -14.61
N VAL A 95 -3.68 -10.44 -14.35
CA VAL A 95 -3.79 -9.90 -12.98
C VAL A 95 -5.26 -9.69 -12.66
N ASP A 96 -5.75 -10.36 -11.62
CA ASP A 96 -7.11 -10.23 -11.13
C ASP A 96 -7.35 -8.81 -10.59
N PRO A 97 -8.31 -8.05 -11.17
CA PRO A 97 -8.67 -6.73 -10.68
C PRO A 97 -9.01 -6.67 -9.20
N PHE A 98 -9.56 -7.76 -8.62
CA PHE A 98 -9.92 -7.80 -7.20
C PHE A 98 -8.71 -7.70 -6.27
N LEU A 99 -7.55 -8.24 -6.67
CA LEU A 99 -6.31 -8.08 -5.89
C LEU A 99 -5.91 -6.61 -5.82
N ILE A 100 -6.01 -5.91 -6.94
CA ILE A 100 -5.61 -4.51 -7.04
C ILE A 100 -6.60 -3.62 -6.25
N ILE A 101 -7.90 -3.88 -6.41
CA ILE A 101 -8.95 -3.21 -5.62
C ILE A 101 -8.71 -3.44 -4.13
N GLY A 102 -8.35 -4.65 -3.72
CA GLY A 102 -8.04 -4.98 -2.32
C GLY A 102 -6.89 -4.15 -1.75
N ILE A 103 -5.81 -3.94 -2.53
CA ILE A 103 -4.69 -3.10 -2.10
C ILE A 103 -5.14 -1.64 -1.98
N CYS A 104 -5.90 -1.13 -2.96
CA CYS A 104 -6.44 0.22 -2.94
C CYS A 104 -7.35 0.47 -1.72
N VAL A 105 -8.28 -0.44 -1.43
CA VAL A 105 -9.18 -0.33 -0.27
C VAL A 105 -8.39 -0.32 1.03
N THR A 106 -7.39 -1.19 1.16
CA THR A 106 -6.56 -1.28 2.37
C THR A 106 -5.77 0.02 2.59
N LEU A 107 -5.15 0.56 1.54
CA LEU A 107 -4.45 1.86 1.58
C LEU A 107 -5.39 3.02 1.94
N LEU A 108 -6.56 3.09 1.32
CA LEU A 108 -7.57 4.12 1.61
C LEU A 108 -8.04 4.04 3.06
N ALA A 109 -8.31 2.85 3.57
CA ALA A 109 -8.70 2.64 4.96
C ALA A 109 -7.64 3.16 5.94
N LYS A 110 -6.34 2.93 5.66
CA LYS A 110 -5.27 3.47 6.49
C LYS A 110 -5.17 5.00 6.39
N ILE A 111 -5.29 5.59 5.20
CA ILE A 111 -5.29 7.05 5.02
C ILE A 111 -6.44 7.70 5.81
N LEU A 112 -7.64 7.15 5.71
CA LEU A 112 -8.82 7.65 6.44
C LEU A 112 -8.62 7.52 7.95
N GLY A 113 -8.08 6.39 8.43
CA GLY A 113 -7.75 6.20 9.84
C GLY A 113 -6.72 7.20 10.35
N LEU A 114 -5.69 7.50 9.55
CA LEU A 114 -4.66 8.50 9.86
C LEU A 114 -5.24 9.92 9.93
N ILE A 115 -6.06 10.32 8.95
CA ILE A 115 -6.73 11.63 8.95
C ILE A 115 -7.64 11.77 10.16
N TYR A 116 -8.44 10.74 10.46
CA TYR A 116 -9.34 10.74 11.61
C TYR A 116 -8.57 10.88 12.94
N GLY A 117 -7.48 10.12 13.10
CA GLY A 117 -6.61 10.21 14.26
C GLY A 117 -5.98 11.60 14.44
N HIS A 118 -5.63 12.27 13.35
CA HIS A 118 -5.03 13.61 13.40
C HIS A 118 -6.03 14.74 13.62
N ILE A 119 -7.31 14.57 13.25
CA ILE A 119 -8.36 15.56 13.50
C ILE A 119 -8.87 15.48 14.95
N ARG A 120 -8.87 14.28 15.54
CA ARG A 120 -9.47 14.02 16.86
C ARG A 120 -8.49 14.22 18.04
N HIS A 121 -7.20 14.36 17.78
CA HIS A 121 -6.12 14.66 18.75
C HIS A 121 -5.32 15.88 18.32
#